data_AF-A0A1F5NQB0-F1
#
_entry.id   AF-A0A1F5NQB0-F1
#
_cell.length_a   1.000
_cell.length_b   1.000
_cell.length_c   1.000
_cell.angle_alpha   90.00
_cell.angle_beta   90.00
_cell.angle_gamma   90.00
#
_symmetry.space_group_name_H-M   'P 1'
#
loop_
_entity.id
_entity.type
_entity.pdbx_description
1 polymer ?
#
loop_
_entity_poly.entity_id
_entity_poly.type
_entity_poly.pdbx_seq_one_letter_code
_entity_poly.pdbx_strand_id
1 'polypeptide(L)'
;MTRYFALTLNAPTAAPKTRAAASGLKFNFRFKNSGIIIMVLLFAVGISYLMQANSLSTKGYEIKKLEQRLVELKETSERLELETRSLKAVETIQDEAKMLNLVPSKGVNYFPGNDYAFQR
;
A
#
# COMPACT_ATOMS: atom_id res chain seq x y z
N MET A 1 -23.77 -48.07 -22.42
CA MET A 1 -24.90 -47.22 -22.87
C MET A 1 -24.73 -45.82 -22.30
N THR A 2 -23.99 -44.92 -22.98
CA THR A 2 -23.73 -43.56 -22.43
C THR A 2 -23.49 -42.51 -23.52
N ARG A 3 -24.13 -42.64 -24.69
CA ARG A 3 -23.92 -41.73 -25.83
C ARG A 3 -25.17 -40.93 -26.25
N TYR A 4 -26.32 -41.20 -25.63
CA TYR A 4 -27.58 -40.52 -25.94
C TYR A 4 -27.86 -39.30 -25.05
N PHE A 5 -27.07 -39.09 -23.98
CA PHE A 5 -27.27 -37.99 -23.03
C PHE A 5 -26.76 -36.63 -23.55
N ALA A 6 -25.88 -36.62 -24.57
CA ALA A 6 -25.27 -35.38 -25.08
C ALA A 6 -26.16 -34.60 -26.06
N LEU A 7 -27.30 -35.14 -26.48
CA LEU A 7 -28.19 -34.51 -27.47
C LEU A 7 -29.35 -33.71 -26.85
N THR A 8 -29.54 -33.79 -25.53
CA THR A 8 -30.60 -33.02 -24.83
C THR A 8 -30.09 -31.73 -24.19
N LEU A 9 -28.77 -31.52 -24.18
CA LEU A 9 -28.22 -30.22 -23.85
C LEU A 9 -28.18 -29.38 -25.12
N ASN A 10 -29.05 -28.39 -25.18
CA ASN A 10 -28.95 -27.21 -26.05
C ASN A 10 -27.67 -26.43 -25.69
N ALA A 11 -26.51 -27.04 -25.90
CA ALA A 11 -25.22 -26.42 -25.73
C ALA A 11 -24.95 -25.62 -27.01
N PRO A 12 -24.85 -24.28 -26.95
CA PRO A 12 -24.54 -23.49 -28.13
C PRO A 12 -23.18 -23.94 -28.66
N THR A 13 -23.17 -24.46 -29.89
CA THR A 13 -21.96 -24.82 -30.62
C THR A 13 -21.11 -23.57 -30.77
N ALA A 14 -20.09 -23.42 -29.93
CA ALA A 14 -19.14 -22.33 -30.04
C ALA A 14 -18.45 -22.41 -31.41
N ALA A 15 -18.76 -21.43 -32.27
CA ALA A 15 -18.17 -21.27 -33.59
C ALA A 15 -16.63 -21.27 -33.50
N PRO A 16 -15.92 -21.84 -34.48
CA PRO A 16 -14.47 -21.85 -34.46
C PRO A 16 -13.95 -20.41 -34.60
N LYS A 17 -13.30 -19.90 -33.54
CA LYS A 17 -12.56 -18.63 -33.59
C LYS A 17 -11.50 -18.74 -34.69
N THR A 18 -11.73 -18.05 -35.81
CA THR A 18 -10.73 -17.83 -36.85
C THR A 18 -9.53 -17.15 -36.20
N ARG A 19 -8.42 -17.87 -36.09
CA ARG A 19 -7.16 -17.33 -35.58
C ARG A 19 -6.68 -16.29 -36.57
N ALA A 20 -6.69 -15.02 -36.15
CA ALA A 20 -6.07 -13.94 -36.90
C ALA A 20 -4.61 -14.31 -37.18
N ALA A 21 -4.25 -14.36 -38.46
CA ALA A 21 -2.89 -14.59 -38.88
C ALA A 21 -2.02 -13.46 -38.33
N ALA A 22 -1.20 -13.77 -37.32
CA ALA A 22 -0.14 -12.88 -36.87
C ALA A 22 0.83 -12.72 -38.05
N SER A 23 0.77 -11.58 -38.72
CA SER A 23 1.73 -11.21 -39.74
C SER A 23 3.09 -11.04 -39.07
N GLY A 24 3.91 -12.09 -39.17
CA GLY A 24 5.28 -12.08 -38.67
C GLY A 24 6.05 -10.92 -39.29
N LEU A 25 6.68 -10.12 -38.42
CA LEU A 25 7.56 -9.03 -38.80
C LEU A 25 8.76 -9.61 -39.56
N LYS A 26 8.74 -9.55 -40.90
CA LYS A 26 9.84 -10.03 -41.73
C LYS A 26 10.94 -8.97 -41.76
N PHE A 27 11.93 -9.11 -40.89
CA PHE A 27 13.09 -8.22 -40.84
C PHE A 27 14.19 -8.72 -41.81
N ASN A 28 14.26 -8.11 -43.00
CA ASN A 28 15.37 -8.34 -43.93
C ASN A 28 16.46 -7.29 -43.71
N PHE A 29 17.43 -7.59 -42.84
CA PHE A 29 18.60 -6.73 -42.67
C PHE A 29 19.70 -7.08 -43.68
N ARG A 30 19.86 -6.25 -44.72
CA ARG A 30 21.04 -6.29 -45.60
C ARG A 30 22.08 -5.30 -45.12
N PHE A 31 22.95 -5.73 -44.21
CA PHE A 31 23.98 -4.89 -43.64
C PHE A 31 25.21 -4.80 -44.56
N LYS A 32 25.23 -3.82 -45.47
CA LYS A 32 26.39 -3.56 -46.33
C LYS A 32 27.57 -2.91 -45.56
N ASN A 33 27.31 -2.30 -44.40
CA ASN A 33 28.27 -1.52 -43.62
C ASN A 33 28.17 -1.80 -42.10
N SER A 34 28.40 -3.04 -41.67
CA SER A 34 28.25 -3.52 -40.29
C SER A 34 28.94 -2.64 -39.22
N GLY A 35 30.09 -2.05 -39.53
CA GLY A 35 30.82 -1.16 -38.61
C GLY A 35 30.03 0.09 -38.19
N ILE A 36 29.28 0.70 -39.12
CA ILE A 36 28.48 1.89 -38.82
C ILE A 36 27.31 1.54 -37.91
N ILE A 37 26.68 0.38 -38.12
CA ILE A 37 25.57 -0.11 -37.29
C ILE A 37 26.03 -0.37 -35.86
N ILE A 38 27.20 -0.98 -35.68
CA ILE A 38 27.79 -1.20 -34.35
C ILE A 38 28.09 0.12 -33.65
N MET A 39 28.61 1.11 -34.39
CA MET A 39 28.86 2.45 -33.84
C MET A 39 27.57 3.14 -33.38
N VAL A 40 26.53 3.11 -34.22
CA VAL A 40 25.20 3.66 -33.89
C VAL A 40 24.60 2.94 -32.68
N LEU A 41 24.75 1.62 -32.60
CA LEU A 41 24.27 0.83 -31.46
C LEU A 41 24.99 1.23 -30.17
N LEU A 42 26.32 1.41 -30.21
CA LEU A 42 27.12 1.87 -29.08
C LEU A 42 26.66 3.24 -28.57
N PHE A 43 26.44 4.19 -29.49
CA PHE A 43 25.90 5.50 -29.15
C PHE A 43 24.49 5.42 -28.56
N ALA A 44 23.61 4.60 -29.14
CA ALA A 44 22.25 4.41 -28.64
C ALA A 44 22.25 3.83 -27.21
N VAL A 45 23.12 2.86 -26.93
CA VAL A 45 23.30 2.29 -25.58
C VAL A 45 23.82 3.35 -24.61
N GLY A 46 24.81 4.16 -25.01
CA GLY A 46 25.34 5.24 -24.18
C GLY A 46 24.28 6.29 -23.83
N ILE A 47 23.50 6.74 -24.81
CA ILE A 47 22.41 7.70 -24.59
C ILE A 47 21.33 7.08 -23.69
N SER A 48 20.96 5.82 -23.94
CA SER A 48 19.99 5.10 -23.10
C SER A 48 20.45 4.99 -21.65
N TYR A 49 21.75 4.72 -21.43
CA TYR A 49 22.34 4.69 -20.09
C TYR A 49 22.25 6.04 -19.39
N LEU A 50 22.59 7.14 -20.08
CA LEU A 50 22.42 8.48 -19.52
C LEU A 50 20.95 8.80 -19.21
N MET A 51 20.02 8.43 -20.09
CA MET A 51 18.59 8.64 -19.83
C MET A 51 18.10 7.81 -18.63
N GLN A 52 18.55 6.56 -18.50
CA GLN A 52 18.23 5.72 -17.34
C GLN A 52 18.79 6.32 -16.05
N ALA A 53 20.07 6.70 -16.03
CA ALA A 53 20.72 7.31 -14.88
C ALA A 53 20.02 8.62 -14.46
N ASN A 54 19.66 9.47 -15.43
CA ASN A 54 18.92 10.70 -15.15
C ASN A 54 17.46 10.45 -14.72
N SER A 55 16.80 9.44 -15.29
CA SER A 55 15.44 9.06 -14.88
C SER A 55 15.39 8.41 -13.50
N LEU A 56 16.47 7.75 -13.08
CA LEU A 56 16.60 7.15 -11.76
C LEU A 56 16.64 8.24 -10.68
N SER A 57 17.34 9.36 -10.94
CA SER A 57 17.36 10.51 -10.05
C SER A 57 15.98 11.19 -9.92
N THR A 58 15.22 11.34 -11.01
CA THR A 58 13.87 11.93 -10.92
C THR A 58 12.86 10.99 -10.27
N LYS A 59 12.93 9.69 -10.56
CA LYS A 59 12.11 8.67 -9.89
C LYS A 59 12.42 8.55 -8.40
N GLY A 60 13.67 8.71 -7.99
CA GLY A 60 14.05 8.75 -6.58
C GLY A 60 13.37 9.87 -5.79
N TYR A 61 13.17 11.04 -6.42
CA TYR A 61 12.43 12.13 -5.78
C TYR A 61 10.95 11.82 -5.62
N GLU A 62 10.32 11.21 -6.62
CA GLU A 62 8.92 10.76 -6.52
C GLU A 62 8.77 9.70 -5.42
N ILE A 63 9.68 8.72 -5.36
CA ILE A 63 9.70 7.69 -4.30
C ILE A 63 9.81 8.34 -2.93
N LYS A 64 10.76 9.27 -2.74
CA LYS A 64 10.93 9.99 -1.47
C LYS A 64 9.67 10.76 -1.07
N LYS A 65 8.98 11.38 -2.03
CA LYS A 65 7.70 12.08 -1.78
C LYS A 65 6.59 11.10 -1.38
N LEU A 66 6.54 9.92 -1.99
CA LEU A 66 5.58 8.86 -1.62
C LEU A 66 5.88 8.31 -0.22
N GLU A 67 7.14 8.06 0.12
CA GLU A 67 7.58 7.64 1.46
C GLU A 67 7.17 8.66 2.52
N GLN A 68 7.39 9.95 2.25
CA GLN A 68 7.06 11.02 3.19
C GLN A 68 5.55 11.08 3.46
N ARG A 69 4.71 10.86 2.44
CA ARG A 69 3.25 10.76 2.59
C ARG A 69 2.82 9.53 3.38
N LEU A 70 3.51 8.40 3.24
CA LEU A 70 3.23 7.20 4.03
C LEU A 70 3.52 7.43 5.52
N VAL A 71 4.62 8.12 5.83
CA VAL A 71 4.97 8.48 7.22
C VAL A 71 3.90 9.38 7.82
N GLU A 72 3.50 10.44 7.11
CA GLU A 72 2.47 11.38 7.57
C GLU A 72 1.11 10.69 7.80
N LEU A 73 0.72 9.80 6.88
CA LEU A 73 -0.52 9.04 7.00
C LEU A 73 -0.49 8.08 8.18
N LYS A 74 0.66 7.42 8.43
CA LYS A 74 0.83 6.52 9.57
C LYS A 74 0.74 7.29 10.89
N GLU A 75 1.42 8.41 11.00
CA GLU A 75 1.38 9.28 12.18
C GLU A 75 -0.04 9.78 12.46
N THR A 76 -0.76 10.17 11.40
CA THR A 76 -2.17 10.58 11.52
C THR A 76 -3.05 9.44 12.01
N SER A 77 -2.86 8.22 11.49
CA SER A 77 -3.62 7.04 11.93
C SER A 77 -3.38 6.69 13.40
N GLU A 78 -2.11 6.76 13.84
CA GLU A 78 -1.72 6.49 15.22
C GLU A 78 -2.32 7.53 16.17
N ARG A 79 -2.30 8.81 15.79
CA ARG A 79 -2.96 9.87 16.55
C ARG A 79 -4.47 9.63 16.68
N LEU A 80 -5.14 9.30 15.59
CA LEU A 80 -6.58 8.99 15.60
C LEU A 80 -6.90 7.76 16.47
N GLU A 81 -6.03 6.75 16.45
CA GLU A 81 -6.19 5.57 17.29
C GLU A 81 -6.05 5.91 18.78
N LEU A 82 -5.05 6.71 19.14
CA LEU A 82 -4.87 7.20 20.51
C LEU A 82 -6.07 8.03 21.00
N GLU A 83 -6.60 8.90 20.15
CA GLU A 83 -7.80 9.69 20.45
C GLU A 83 -9.03 8.78 20.63
N THR A 84 -9.22 7.81 19.75
CA THR A 84 -10.33 6.84 19.89
C THR A 84 -10.21 6.02 21.18
N ARG A 85 -8.99 5.61 21.55
CA ARG A 85 -8.72 4.90 22.80
C ARG A 85 -8.97 5.77 24.02
N SER A 86 -8.60 7.04 23.98
CA SER A 86 -8.84 7.96 25.11
C SER A 86 -10.33 8.19 25.33
N LEU A 87 -11.11 8.37 24.25
CA LEU A 87 -12.57 8.46 24.34
C LEU A 87 -13.18 7.18 24.94
N LYS A 88 -12.77 6.00 24.46
CA LYS A 88 -13.24 4.71 24.99
C LYS A 88 -12.82 4.46 26.43
N ALA A 89 -11.65 4.92 26.84
CA ALA A 89 -11.18 4.77 28.20
C ALA A 89 -12.08 5.53 29.18
N VAL A 90 -12.51 6.76 28.83
CA VAL A 90 -13.44 7.54 29.66
C VAL A 90 -14.80 6.85 29.78
N GLU A 91 -15.32 6.32 28.68
CA GLU A 91 -16.57 5.55 28.68
C GLU A 91 -16.45 4.29 29.55
N THR A 92 -15.37 3.54 29.40
CA THR A 92 -15.09 2.33 30.20
C THR A 92 -15.00 2.65 31.68
N ILE A 93 -14.29 3.71 32.06
CA ILE A 93 -14.18 4.14 33.46
C ILE A 93 -15.54 4.56 34.02
N GLN A 94 -16.37 5.27 33.24
CA GLN A 94 -17.72 5.62 33.67
C GLN A 94 -18.60 4.39 33.88
N ASP A 95 -18.50 3.40 33.01
CA ASP A 95 -19.30 2.18 33.10
C ASP A 95 -18.85 1.28 34.26
N GLU A 96 -17.54 1.14 34.50
CA GLU A 96 -17.01 0.49 35.70
C GLU A 96 -17.44 1.24 36.97
N ALA A 97 -17.37 2.57 36.98
CA ALA A 97 -17.80 3.37 38.12
C ALA A 97 -19.29 3.19 38.43
N LYS A 98 -20.14 3.10 37.40
CA LYS A 98 -21.57 2.76 37.55
C LYS A 98 -21.76 1.34 38.08
N MET A 99 -21.04 0.35 37.55
CA MET A 99 -21.12 -1.04 38.03
C MET A 99 -20.73 -1.17 39.50
N LEU A 100 -19.74 -0.41 39.94
CA LEU A 100 -19.26 -0.36 41.32
C LEU A 100 -20.14 0.55 42.22
N ASN A 101 -21.25 1.09 41.70
CA ASN A 101 -22.13 2.05 42.40
C ASN A 101 -21.37 3.24 43.02
N LEU A 102 -20.30 3.69 42.37
CA LEU A 102 -19.52 4.83 42.83
C LEU A 102 -20.31 6.13 42.62
N VAL A 103 -20.32 6.98 43.63
CA VAL A 103 -21.03 8.27 43.64
C VAL A 103 -20.00 9.39 43.55
N PRO A 104 -20.22 10.46 42.75
CA PRO A 104 -19.26 11.56 42.63
C PRO A 104 -18.98 12.22 43.98
N SER A 105 -17.72 12.23 44.39
CA SER A 105 -17.27 12.83 45.64
C SER A 105 -17.34 14.36 45.56
N LYS A 106 -18.14 14.99 46.42
CA LYS A 106 -18.21 16.45 46.56
C LYS A 106 -17.35 16.90 47.74
N GLY A 107 -16.24 17.57 47.44
CA GLY A 107 -15.38 18.21 48.43
C GLY A 107 -14.41 17.24 49.09
N VAL A 108 -13.21 17.15 48.52
CA VAL A 108 -12.09 16.45 49.16
C VAL A 108 -11.54 17.39 50.25
N ASN A 109 -11.86 17.11 51.51
CA ASN A 109 -11.24 17.79 52.64
C ASN A 109 -9.84 17.21 52.85
N TYR A 110 -8.84 17.89 52.31
CA TYR A 110 -7.45 17.60 52.60
C TYR A 110 -7.15 18.07 54.02
N PHE A 111 -6.88 17.13 54.92
CA PHE A 111 -6.32 17.48 56.20
C PHE A 111 -4.86 17.90 55.99
N PRO A 112 -4.44 19.10 56.44
CA PRO A 112 -3.03 19.44 56.47
C PRO A 112 -2.35 18.42 57.40
N GLY A 113 -1.51 17.58 56.82
CA GLY A 113 -0.74 16.60 57.58
C GLY A 113 0.21 17.36 58.49
N ASN A 114 -0.10 17.38 59.79
CA ASN A 114 0.85 17.86 60.76
C ASN A 114 2.08 16.94 60.71
N ASP A 115 3.27 17.54 60.65
CA ASP A 115 4.60 16.95 60.45
C ASP A 115 5.06 15.92 61.51
N TYR A 116 4.14 15.31 62.27
CA TYR A 116 4.45 14.34 63.31
C TYR A 116 4.86 12.96 62.78
N ALA A 117 4.77 12.70 61.46
CA ALA A 117 5.08 11.40 60.88
C ALA A 117 6.57 11.18 60.55
N PHE A 118 7.44 12.20 60.66
CA PHE A 118 8.86 12.10 60.25
C PHE A 118 9.88 12.37 61.38
N GLN A 119 9.48 12.38 62.65
CA GLN A 119 10.43 12.34 63.77
C GLN A 119 10.55 10.93 64.33
N ARG A 120 11.46 10.13 63.77
CA ARG A 120 12.10 9.04 64.51
C ARG A 120 13.47 8.71 63.95
#